data_AF-X0ZLF9-F1
#
_entry.id   AF-X0ZLF9-F1
#
_cell.length_a   1.000
_cell.length_b   1.000
_cell.length_c   1.000
_cell.angle_alpha   90.00
_cell.angle_beta   90.00
_cell.angle_gamma   90.00
#
_symmetry.space_group_name_H-M   'P 1'
#
loop_
_entity.id
_entity.type
_entity.pdbx_description
1 polymer ?
#
loop_
_entity_poly.entity_id
_entity_poly.type
_entity_poly.pdbx_seq_one_letter_code
_entity_poly.pdbx_strand_id
1 'polypeptide(L)'
;ADVAYYYGDQAPNFWPMFHNVPEKILLKGLGAGFDYDVVNSDVIVNRMSVKNKRIVLPDAMSYRVLVLPEQRDMQLEVLVKLEKLVSEGATIIGPKPLDVPGMQDHKSRSAKLRALADKMWGPCNGRTVRENSYGKGQVVWGLTPRRWLAQNAVVPDFRILAEKFEGKLDYIHRQTKDIDIYFVRNKSLLAINEDCFFRVKGSARENQLL
;
A
#
# COMPACT_ATOMS: atom_id res chain seq x y z
N ALA A 1 -0.49 9.25 2.35
CA ALA A 1 0.15 7.90 2.43
C ALA A 1 0.90 7.55 1.14
N ASP A 2 1.89 6.64 1.22
CA ASP A 2 2.61 6.14 0.03
C ASP A 2 1.98 4.86 -0.54
N VAL A 3 1.28 4.11 0.30
CA VAL A 3 0.78 2.76 0.01
C VAL A 3 -0.73 2.73 0.19
N ALA A 4 -1.45 2.11 -0.74
CA ALA A 4 -2.80 1.63 -0.50
C ALA A 4 -2.74 0.13 -0.16
N TYR A 5 -3.54 -0.32 0.80
CA TYR A 5 -3.67 -1.73 1.15
C TYR A 5 -5.10 -2.20 0.93
N TYR A 6 -5.28 -3.18 0.04
CA TYR A 6 -6.55 -3.86 -0.15
C TYR A 6 -6.69 -4.93 0.93
N TYR A 7 -7.78 -4.87 1.71
CA TYR A 7 -8.01 -5.80 2.83
C TYR A 7 -8.92 -6.98 2.48
N GLY A 8 -9.33 -7.10 1.21
CA GLY A 8 -10.25 -8.15 0.75
C GLY A 8 -11.72 -7.78 0.92
N ASP A 9 -12.60 -8.74 0.65
CA ASP A 9 -14.06 -8.63 0.78
C ASP A 9 -14.65 -9.63 1.79
N GLN A 10 -13.82 -10.11 2.71
CA GLN A 10 -14.23 -11.12 3.70
C GLN A 10 -15.13 -10.51 4.77
N ALA A 11 -16.23 -11.19 5.10
CA ALA A 11 -17.08 -10.79 6.21
C ALA A 11 -16.59 -11.41 7.53
N PRO A 12 -16.47 -10.63 8.62
CA PRO A 12 -16.70 -9.20 8.72
C PRO A 12 -15.52 -8.37 8.16
N ASN A 13 -15.85 -7.30 7.43
CA ASN A 13 -14.91 -6.41 6.75
C ASN A 13 -14.32 -5.38 7.74
N PHE A 14 -13.41 -5.81 8.62
CA PHE A 14 -12.68 -4.92 9.55
C PHE A 14 -11.17 -4.95 9.28
N TRP A 15 -10.53 -3.78 9.41
CA TRP A 15 -9.07 -3.69 9.49
C TRP A 15 -8.64 -3.00 10.80
N PRO A 16 -7.93 -3.72 11.70
CA PRO A 16 -7.66 -5.15 11.64
C PRO A 16 -8.93 -5.94 11.97
N MET A 17 -8.86 -7.27 11.88
CA MET A 17 -9.97 -8.16 12.20
C MET A 17 -10.43 -8.12 13.68
N PHE A 18 -9.67 -7.47 14.58
CA PHE A 18 -9.95 -7.43 16.02
C PHE A 18 -10.29 -6.01 16.52
N HIS A 19 -11.32 -5.90 17.36
CA HIS A 19 -11.79 -4.64 17.95
C HIS A 19 -10.87 -4.04 19.03
N ASN A 20 -9.79 -4.73 19.40
CA ASN A 20 -8.81 -4.20 20.35
C ASN A 20 -7.51 -3.83 19.62
N VAL A 21 -7.36 -2.55 19.34
CA VAL A 21 -6.23 -1.98 18.61
C VAL A 21 -5.56 -0.93 19.51
N PRO A 22 -4.76 -1.36 20.52
CA PRO A 22 -4.14 -0.44 21.47
C PRO A 22 -3.06 0.44 20.80
N GLU A 23 -2.56 0.02 19.63
CA GLU A 23 -1.52 0.71 18.88
C GLU A 23 -1.87 0.86 17.40
N LYS A 24 -1.36 1.92 16.75
CA LYS A 24 -1.46 2.08 15.30
C LYS A 24 -0.88 0.85 14.60
N ILE A 25 -1.67 0.26 13.72
CA ILE A 25 -1.28 -0.98 13.04
C ILE A 25 -0.33 -0.67 11.92
N LEU A 26 0.83 -1.30 11.95
CA LEU A 26 1.79 -1.27 10.86
C LEU A 26 1.44 -2.35 9.83
N LEU A 27 1.41 -1.97 8.55
CA LEU A 27 1.29 -2.93 7.48
C LEU A 27 2.54 -3.83 7.47
N LYS A 28 2.32 -5.16 7.47
CA LYS A 28 3.41 -6.14 7.44
C LYS A 28 4.34 -5.87 6.26
N GLY A 29 5.63 -5.70 6.55
CA GLY A 29 6.64 -5.46 5.53
C GLY A 29 6.72 -4.02 5.00
N LEU A 30 5.91 -3.08 5.50
CA LEU A 30 6.05 -1.63 5.24
C LEU A 30 6.93 -0.96 6.31
N GLY A 31 6.67 -1.24 7.58
CA GLY A 31 7.47 -0.74 8.71
C GLY A 31 7.22 0.73 9.05
N ALA A 32 7.97 1.24 10.02
CA ALA A 32 7.86 2.61 10.50
C ALA A 32 8.31 3.65 9.47
N GLY A 33 7.80 4.87 9.62
CA GLY A 33 8.13 6.01 8.76
C GLY A 33 7.46 6.01 7.40
N PHE A 34 6.55 5.07 7.15
CA PHE A 34 5.63 5.10 6.01
C PHE A 34 4.19 5.00 6.51
N ASP A 35 3.29 5.63 5.77
CA ASP A 35 1.86 5.58 6.05
C ASP A 35 1.12 4.89 4.92
N TYR A 36 0.00 4.25 5.25
CA TYR A 36 -0.84 3.52 4.30
C TYR A 36 -2.31 3.76 4.60
N ASP A 37 -3.12 3.74 3.53
CA ASP A 37 -4.58 3.77 3.64
C ASP A 37 -5.15 2.41 3.27
N VAL A 38 -6.23 2.02 3.93
CA VAL A 38 -6.95 0.78 3.67
C VAL A 38 -8.07 1.04 2.67
N VAL A 39 -8.19 0.20 1.64
CA VAL A 39 -9.17 0.36 0.57
C VAL A 39 -9.97 -0.91 0.35
N ASN A 40 -11.27 -0.76 0.07
CA ASN A 40 -12.17 -1.87 -0.25
C ASN A 40 -12.34 -2.02 -1.77
N SER A 41 -13.10 -3.04 -2.18
CA SER A 41 -13.37 -3.29 -3.59
C SER A 41 -14.13 -2.17 -4.28
N ASP A 42 -15.06 -1.49 -3.59
CA ASP A 42 -15.77 -0.34 -4.15
C ASP A 42 -14.79 0.79 -4.55
N VAL A 43 -13.86 1.15 -3.65
CA VAL A 43 -12.85 2.17 -3.92
C VAL A 43 -11.97 1.76 -5.11
N ILE A 44 -11.52 0.50 -5.15
CA ILE A 44 -10.68 0.00 -6.26
C ILE A 44 -11.46 0.08 -7.57
N VAL A 45 -12.63 -0.55 -7.66
CA VAL A 45 -13.43 -0.70 -8.88
C VAL A 45 -13.90 0.66 -9.39
N ASN A 46 -14.48 1.47 -8.52
CA ASN A 46 -15.26 2.63 -8.92
C ASN A 46 -14.49 3.97 -8.84
N ARG A 47 -13.44 4.05 -8.01
CA ARG A 47 -12.80 5.36 -7.70
C ARG A 47 -11.35 5.46 -8.13
N MET A 48 -10.59 4.36 -8.16
CA MET A 48 -9.17 4.41 -8.52
C MET A 48 -8.95 4.61 -10.03
N SER A 49 -7.93 5.40 -10.37
CA SER A 49 -7.39 5.58 -11.71
C SER A 49 -5.87 5.77 -11.66
N VAL A 50 -5.19 5.84 -12.80
CA VAL A 50 -3.73 6.07 -12.85
C VAL A 50 -3.38 7.41 -13.49
N LYS A 51 -2.52 8.17 -12.81
CA LYS A 51 -1.90 9.40 -13.32
C LYS A 51 -0.42 9.41 -12.96
N ASN A 52 0.45 9.63 -13.94
CA ASN A 52 1.91 9.70 -13.74
C ASN A 52 2.48 8.49 -12.97
N LYS A 53 2.05 7.28 -13.34
CA LYS A 53 2.41 6.00 -12.67
C LYS A 53 2.01 5.90 -11.19
N ARG A 54 1.11 6.76 -10.73
CA ARG A 54 0.54 6.72 -9.38
C ARG A 54 -0.94 6.36 -9.46
N ILE A 55 -1.41 5.63 -8.46
CA ILE A 55 -2.83 5.37 -8.27
C ILE A 55 -3.44 6.61 -7.62
N VAL A 56 -4.48 7.18 -8.20
CA VAL A 56 -5.13 8.40 -7.71
C VAL A 56 -6.62 8.18 -7.50
N LEU A 57 -7.18 8.88 -6.51
CA LEU A 57 -8.61 8.99 -6.27
C LEU A 57 -9.11 10.41 -6.58
N PRO A 58 -10.42 10.61 -6.76
CA PRO A 58 -11.01 11.93 -7.01
C PRO A 58 -10.78 12.95 -5.88
N ASP A 59 -10.57 12.48 -4.65
CA ASP A 59 -10.35 13.27 -3.43
C ASP A 59 -8.87 13.62 -3.20
N ALA A 60 -8.07 13.66 -4.28
CA ALA A 60 -6.65 13.98 -4.31
C ALA A 60 -5.71 12.96 -3.64
N MET A 61 -6.22 11.89 -3.03
CA MET A 61 -5.37 10.81 -2.50
C MET A 61 -4.58 10.16 -3.63
N SER A 62 -3.29 9.89 -3.37
CA SER A 62 -2.39 9.34 -4.38
C SER A 62 -1.34 8.39 -3.80
N TYR A 63 -1.33 7.16 -4.31
CA TYR A 63 -0.47 6.07 -3.85
C TYR A 63 0.55 5.68 -4.92
N ARG A 64 1.71 5.21 -4.47
CA ARG A 64 2.78 4.67 -5.34
C ARG A 64 2.51 3.21 -5.70
N VAL A 65 1.91 2.47 -4.79
CA VAL A 65 1.71 1.03 -4.90
C VAL A 65 0.46 0.61 -4.14
N LEU A 66 -0.24 -0.37 -4.70
CA LEU A 66 -1.33 -1.08 -4.04
C LEU A 66 -0.84 -2.45 -3.57
N VAL A 67 -0.97 -2.73 -2.29
CA VAL A 67 -0.62 -4.02 -1.69
C VAL A 67 -1.87 -4.87 -1.57
N LEU A 68 -1.80 -6.11 -2.05
CA LEU A 68 -2.86 -7.11 -1.96
C LEU A 68 -2.69 -7.96 -0.69
N PRO A 69 -3.77 -8.52 -0.14
CA PRO A 69 -3.68 -9.41 1.00
C PRO A 69 -3.07 -10.75 0.57
N GLU A 70 -2.50 -11.49 1.53
CA GLU A 70 -2.02 -12.86 1.30
C GLU A 70 -3.20 -13.85 1.25
N GLN A 71 -4.00 -13.76 0.18
CA GLN A 71 -5.22 -14.54 -0.03
C GLN A 71 -5.21 -15.24 -1.39
N ARG A 72 -5.93 -16.36 -1.48
CA ARG A 72 -6.04 -17.17 -2.72
C ARG A 72 -7.18 -16.71 -3.60
N ASP A 73 -8.21 -16.13 -3.02
CA ASP A 73 -9.43 -15.72 -3.69
C ASP A 73 -9.50 -14.20 -3.89
N MET A 74 -10.14 -13.76 -4.97
CA MET A 74 -10.39 -12.36 -5.28
C MET A 74 -11.65 -12.24 -6.14
N GLN A 75 -12.45 -11.19 -5.93
CA GLN A 75 -13.56 -10.91 -6.83
C GLN A 75 -13.05 -10.64 -8.25
N LEU A 76 -13.72 -11.20 -9.27
CA LEU A 76 -13.31 -11.06 -10.67
C LEU A 76 -13.28 -9.58 -11.10
N GLU A 77 -14.26 -8.81 -10.64
CA GLU A 77 -14.42 -7.38 -10.93
C GLU A 77 -13.24 -6.57 -10.40
N VAL A 78 -12.73 -6.92 -9.21
CA VAL A 78 -11.52 -6.34 -8.63
C VAL A 78 -10.32 -6.65 -9.51
N LEU A 79 -10.10 -7.92 -9.89
CA LEU A 79 -8.97 -8.28 -10.74
C LEU A 79 -9.02 -7.60 -12.11
N VAL A 80 -10.21 -7.50 -12.72
CA VAL A 80 -10.41 -6.76 -13.99
C VAL A 80 -10.01 -5.29 -13.82
N LYS A 81 -10.39 -4.66 -12.71
CA LYS A 81 -9.97 -3.29 -12.44
C LYS A 81 -8.48 -3.18 -12.20
N LEU A 82 -7.90 -4.08 -11.41
CA LEU A 82 -6.46 -4.11 -11.15
C LEU A 82 -5.67 -4.26 -12.45
N GLU A 83 -6.12 -5.10 -13.36
CA GLU A 83 -5.52 -5.23 -14.69
C GLU A 83 -5.50 -3.91 -15.42
N LYS A 84 -6.62 -3.20 -15.46
CA LYS A 84 -6.71 -1.87 -16.08
C LYS A 84 -5.72 -0.90 -15.46
N LEU A 85 -5.70 -0.80 -14.12
CA LEU A 85 -4.77 0.08 -13.39
C LEU A 85 -3.31 -0.27 -13.71
N VAL A 86 -2.93 -1.54 -13.66
CA VAL A 86 -1.55 -1.97 -13.97
C VAL A 86 -1.22 -1.66 -15.43
N SER A 87 -2.14 -1.92 -16.37
CA SER A 87 -1.93 -1.61 -17.78
C SER A 87 -1.68 -0.11 -18.03
N GLU A 88 -2.29 0.76 -17.22
CA GLU A 88 -2.16 2.21 -17.28
C GLU A 88 -0.91 2.75 -16.55
N GLY A 89 -0.22 1.91 -15.78
CA GLY A 89 1.06 2.25 -15.12
C GLY A 89 1.10 2.07 -13.62
N ALA A 90 0.07 1.50 -12.99
CA ALA A 90 0.12 1.20 -11.56
C ALA A 90 1.10 0.06 -11.25
N THR A 91 1.59 0.05 -10.01
CA THR A 91 2.26 -1.12 -9.43
C THR A 91 1.36 -1.77 -8.39
N ILE A 92 1.26 -3.10 -8.44
CA ILE A 92 0.64 -3.91 -7.39
C ILE A 92 1.66 -4.86 -6.76
N ILE A 93 1.59 -5.06 -5.44
CA ILE A 93 2.40 -6.03 -4.71
C ILE A 93 1.48 -7.08 -4.08
N GLY A 94 1.64 -8.34 -4.44
CA GLY A 94 0.97 -9.45 -3.75
C GLY A 94 0.87 -10.75 -4.56
N PRO A 95 0.31 -11.80 -3.96
CA PRO A 95 0.18 -13.09 -4.59
C PRO A 95 -0.81 -13.08 -5.76
N LYS A 96 -0.61 -14.03 -6.68
CA LYS A 96 -1.53 -14.28 -7.79
C LYS A 96 -2.84 -14.88 -7.25
N PRO A 97 -4.01 -14.27 -7.51
CA PRO A 97 -5.28 -14.88 -7.14
C PRO A 97 -5.54 -16.14 -7.99
N LEU A 98 -6.18 -17.13 -7.39
CA LEU A 98 -6.37 -18.47 -7.97
C LEU A 98 -7.85 -18.84 -8.12
N ASP A 99 -8.75 -18.13 -7.44
CA ASP A 99 -10.17 -18.40 -7.50
C ASP A 99 -11.04 -17.16 -7.22
N VAL A 100 -12.33 -17.25 -7.55
CA VAL A 100 -13.33 -16.25 -7.13
C VAL A 100 -14.03 -16.72 -5.85
N PRO A 101 -14.46 -15.79 -4.98
CA PRO A 101 -15.36 -16.14 -3.89
C PRO A 101 -16.78 -16.44 -4.41
N GLY A 102 -17.51 -17.30 -3.69
CA GLY A 102 -18.92 -17.61 -3.95
C GLY A 102 -19.16 -18.71 -4.99
N MET A 103 -20.43 -19.14 -5.12
CA MET A 103 -20.84 -20.29 -5.96
C MET A 103 -21.46 -19.90 -7.31
N GLN A 104 -21.93 -18.66 -7.46
CA GLN A 104 -22.60 -18.20 -8.66
C GLN A 104 -21.64 -18.20 -9.86
N ASP A 105 -22.00 -18.95 -10.91
CA ASP A 105 -21.20 -19.12 -12.14
C ASP A 105 -19.72 -19.46 -11.87
N HIS A 106 -19.43 -20.10 -10.73
CA HIS A 106 -18.08 -20.27 -10.18
C HIS A 106 -17.11 -20.79 -11.24
N LYS A 107 -17.41 -21.94 -11.87
CA LYS A 107 -16.56 -22.54 -12.90
C LYS A 107 -16.14 -21.57 -14.01
N SER A 108 -17.09 -20.77 -14.52
CA SER A 108 -16.84 -19.80 -15.60
C SER A 108 -16.04 -18.60 -15.09
N ARG A 109 -16.41 -18.06 -13.93
CA ARG A 109 -15.76 -16.89 -13.32
C ARG A 109 -14.34 -17.21 -12.86
N SER A 110 -14.11 -18.36 -12.24
CA SER A 110 -12.77 -18.85 -11.87
C SER A 110 -11.87 -19.04 -13.08
N ALA A 111 -12.41 -19.56 -14.19
CA ALA A 111 -11.64 -19.71 -15.42
C ALA A 111 -11.20 -18.34 -15.99
N LYS A 112 -12.11 -17.36 -16.02
CA LYS A 112 -11.81 -15.98 -16.43
C LYS A 112 -10.77 -15.33 -15.51
N LEU A 113 -10.92 -15.50 -14.19
CA LEU A 113 -9.99 -14.98 -13.20
C LEU A 113 -8.59 -15.55 -13.42
N ARG A 114 -8.47 -16.88 -13.54
CA ARG A 114 -7.18 -17.55 -13.74
C ARG A 114 -6.50 -17.10 -15.03
N ALA A 115 -7.25 -17.05 -16.14
CA ALA A 115 -6.71 -16.59 -17.41
C ALA A 115 -6.15 -15.15 -17.33
N LEU A 116 -6.87 -14.24 -16.67
CA LEU A 116 -6.43 -12.86 -16.47
C LEU A 116 -5.22 -12.77 -15.52
N ALA A 117 -5.26 -13.51 -14.41
CA ALA A 117 -4.19 -13.56 -13.43
C ALA A 117 -2.90 -14.15 -14.01
N ASP A 118 -3.00 -15.21 -14.82
CA ASP A 118 -1.86 -15.82 -15.51
C ASP A 118 -1.21 -14.83 -16.48
N LYS A 119 -2.02 -14.06 -17.22
CA LYS A 119 -1.53 -13.01 -18.12
C LYS A 119 -0.83 -11.87 -17.35
N MET A 120 -1.40 -11.43 -16.23
CA MET A 120 -0.88 -10.32 -15.42
C MET A 120 0.40 -10.67 -14.65
N TRP A 121 0.43 -11.82 -13.98
CA TRP A 121 1.59 -12.24 -13.20
C TRP A 121 2.66 -12.86 -14.10
N GLY A 122 2.30 -13.44 -15.25
CA GLY A 122 3.27 -14.06 -16.17
C GLY A 122 4.17 -15.07 -15.44
N PRO A 123 5.50 -14.98 -15.58
CA PRO A 123 6.44 -15.85 -14.87
C PRO A 123 6.61 -15.53 -13.37
N CYS A 124 6.04 -14.42 -12.87
CA CYS A 124 6.15 -14.01 -11.48
C CYS A 124 5.55 -15.05 -10.53
N ASN A 125 6.41 -15.67 -9.71
CA ASN A 125 6.05 -16.76 -8.81
C ASN A 125 6.35 -16.46 -7.34
N GLY A 126 6.80 -15.24 -7.05
CA GLY A 126 7.10 -14.78 -5.69
C GLY A 126 8.37 -15.34 -5.06
N ARG A 127 9.12 -16.19 -5.77
CA ARG A 127 10.31 -16.87 -5.26
C ARG A 127 11.55 -16.53 -6.08
N THR A 128 11.61 -17.05 -7.31
CA THR A 128 12.72 -16.88 -8.25
C THR A 128 12.50 -15.71 -9.19
N VAL A 129 11.25 -15.52 -9.62
CA VAL A 129 10.81 -14.35 -10.41
C VAL A 129 9.82 -13.58 -9.55
N ARG A 130 10.21 -12.36 -9.18
CA ARG A 130 9.47 -11.53 -8.21
C ARG A 130 8.73 -10.38 -8.84
N GLU A 131 8.92 -10.14 -10.12
CA GLU A 131 8.34 -9.01 -10.83
C GLU A 131 7.92 -9.46 -12.23
N ASN A 132 6.83 -8.91 -12.74
CA ASN A 132 6.42 -9.02 -14.13
C ASN A 132 5.88 -7.68 -14.61
N SER A 133 6.41 -7.18 -15.73
CA SER A 133 5.87 -6.00 -16.39
C SER A 133 4.58 -6.34 -17.12
N TYR A 134 3.58 -5.47 -17.00
CA TYR A 134 2.30 -5.65 -17.67
C TYR A 134 1.75 -4.30 -18.12
N GLY A 135 1.55 -4.12 -19.42
CA GLY A 135 1.25 -2.82 -20.01
C GLY A 135 2.32 -1.78 -19.64
N LYS A 136 1.91 -0.66 -19.04
CA LYS A 136 2.82 0.42 -18.59
C LYS A 136 3.27 0.26 -17.13
N GLY A 137 2.71 -0.71 -16.41
CA GLY A 137 2.94 -0.94 -14.99
C GLY A 137 3.58 -2.30 -14.73
N GLN A 138 3.40 -2.78 -13.50
CA GLN A 138 3.99 -4.05 -13.08
C GLN A 138 3.23 -4.71 -11.94
N VAL A 139 3.42 -6.03 -11.85
CA VAL A 139 3.01 -6.87 -10.75
C VAL A 139 4.25 -7.36 -10.03
N VAL A 140 4.25 -7.29 -8.71
CA VAL A 140 5.36 -7.69 -7.85
C VAL A 140 4.86 -8.73 -6.84
N TRP A 141 5.61 -9.80 -6.63
CA TRP A 141 5.31 -10.84 -5.64
C TRP A 141 6.59 -11.28 -4.94
N GLY A 142 6.52 -11.52 -3.63
CA GLY A 142 7.67 -11.95 -2.83
C GLY A 142 8.62 -10.82 -2.42
N LEU A 143 8.28 -9.56 -2.72
CA LEU A 143 8.92 -8.38 -2.15
C LEU A 143 7.97 -7.69 -1.18
N THR A 144 8.52 -7.17 -0.08
CA THR A 144 7.74 -6.35 0.85
C THR A 144 7.56 -4.94 0.28
N PRO A 145 6.49 -4.21 0.62
CA PRO A 145 6.31 -2.84 0.17
C PRO A 145 7.48 -1.93 0.55
N ARG A 146 8.09 -2.09 1.74
CA ARG A 146 9.29 -1.33 2.12
C ARG A 146 10.47 -1.55 1.18
N ARG A 147 10.74 -2.81 0.81
CA ARG A 147 11.84 -3.14 -0.10
C ARG A 147 11.60 -2.56 -1.49
N TRP A 148 10.39 -2.71 -2.00
CA TRP A 148 10.01 -2.14 -3.29
C TRP A 148 10.11 -0.60 -3.28
N LEU A 149 9.63 0.06 -2.22
CA LEU A 149 9.75 1.51 -2.04
C LEU A 149 11.22 1.95 -2.06
N ALA A 150 12.09 1.26 -1.31
CA ALA A 150 13.52 1.54 -1.29
C ALA A 150 14.20 1.37 -2.66
N GLN A 151 13.88 0.29 -3.38
CA GLN A 151 14.38 0.05 -4.75
C GLN A 151 13.93 1.16 -5.73
N ASN A 152 12.81 1.80 -5.45
CA ASN A 152 12.27 2.93 -6.22
C ASN A 152 12.66 4.30 -5.64
N ALA A 153 13.75 4.35 -4.85
CA ALA A 153 14.28 5.56 -4.22
C ALA A 153 13.28 6.33 -3.34
N VAL A 154 12.29 5.63 -2.78
CA VAL A 154 11.31 6.21 -1.87
C VAL A 154 11.80 5.98 -0.43
N VAL A 155 12.29 7.05 0.18
CA VAL A 155 12.70 7.07 1.60
C VAL A 155 11.49 7.23 2.51
N PRO A 156 11.60 6.88 3.82
CA PRO A 156 10.56 7.15 4.80
C PRO A 156 10.09 8.61 4.76
N ASP A 157 8.79 8.80 4.98
CA ASP A 157 8.13 10.10 5.04
C ASP A 157 8.51 10.88 6.30
N PHE A 158 8.64 10.16 7.41
CA PHE A 158 9.05 10.67 8.71
C PHE A 158 9.99 9.69 9.40
N ARG A 159 11.04 10.19 10.07
CA ARG A 159 11.86 9.38 10.98
C ARG A 159 12.50 10.25 12.08
N ILE A 160 12.58 9.71 13.28
CA ILE A 160 13.50 10.20 14.30
C ILE A 160 14.91 9.71 13.96
N LEU A 161 15.92 10.58 14.09
CA LEU A 161 17.31 10.23 13.73
C LEU A 161 18.01 9.42 14.83
N ALA A 162 17.57 9.56 16.08
CA ALA A 162 18.10 8.79 17.20
C ALA A 162 17.45 7.39 17.26
N GLU A 163 18.22 6.36 16.88
CA GLU A 163 17.77 4.96 16.83
C GLU A 163 17.18 4.46 18.17
N LYS A 164 17.68 4.95 19.30
CA LYS A 164 17.17 4.60 20.64
C LYS A 164 15.69 4.94 20.86
N PHE A 165 15.11 5.80 20.02
CA PHE A 165 13.70 6.20 20.06
C PHE A 165 12.90 5.71 18.84
N GLU A 166 13.45 4.81 18.02
CA GLU A 166 12.71 4.24 16.89
C GLU A 166 11.39 3.60 17.37
N GLY A 167 10.30 3.90 16.66
CA GLY A 167 8.96 3.43 17.01
C GLY A 167 8.31 4.08 18.24
N LYS A 168 9.00 5.01 18.92
CA LYS A 168 8.42 5.79 20.04
C LYS A 168 7.59 6.99 19.59
N LEU A 169 7.88 7.51 18.40
CA LEU A 169 7.07 8.54 17.75
C LEU A 169 6.12 7.91 16.74
N ASP A 170 4.87 8.38 16.72
CA ASP A 170 3.89 8.12 15.67
C ASP A 170 3.57 9.43 14.95
N TYR A 171 3.10 9.34 13.71
CA TYR A 171 2.76 10.53 12.93
C TYR A 171 1.59 10.29 11.98
N ILE A 172 0.95 11.40 11.60
CA ILE A 172 0.14 11.50 10.39
C ILE A 172 0.67 12.66 9.56
N HIS A 173 0.60 12.52 8.23
CA HIS A 173 1.01 13.55 7.29
C HIS A 173 -0.15 13.89 6.36
N ARG A 174 -0.50 15.17 6.29
CA ARG A 174 -1.45 15.73 5.33
C ARG A 174 -0.75 16.74 4.45
N GLN A 175 -1.05 16.68 3.16
CA GLN A 175 -0.51 17.60 2.17
C GLN A 175 -1.64 18.40 1.54
N THR A 176 -1.44 19.72 1.44
CA THR A 176 -2.25 20.60 0.59
C THR A 176 -1.46 20.93 -0.68
N LYS A 177 -1.95 21.84 -1.52
CA LYS A 177 -1.23 22.24 -2.72
C LYS A 177 0.17 22.82 -2.41
N ASP A 178 0.27 23.56 -1.30
CA ASP A 178 1.43 24.41 -1.01
C ASP A 178 2.11 24.10 0.33
N ILE A 179 1.49 23.27 1.19
CA ILE A 179 1.96 23.02 2.57
C ILE A 179 1.87 21.54 2.91
N ASP A 180 2.93 21.04 3.54
CA ASP A 180 2.99 19.74 4.21
C ASP A 180 2.77 19.93 5.72
N ILE A 181 1.84 19.17 6.31
CA ILE A 181 1.45 19.25 7.72
C ILE A 181 1.69 17.90 8.38
N TYR A 182 2.63 17.85 9.32
CA TYR A 182 2.91 16.67 10.14
C TYR A 182 2.36 16.88 11.56
N PHE A 183 1.59 15.92 12.04
CA PHE A 183 1.26 15.80 13.46
C PHE A 183 2.08 14.64 14.01
N VAL A 184 2.96 14.93 14.96
CA VAL A 184 3.86 13.95 15.59
C VAL A 184 3.44 13.75 17.04
N ARG A 185 3.30 12.48 17.44
CA ARG A 185 2.91 12.08 18.80
C ARG A 185 4.02 11.26 19.44
N ASN A 186 4.50 11.73 20.59
CA ASN A 186 5.32 10.93 21.49
C ASN A 186 4.43 9.90 22.23
N LYS A 187 4.71 8.60 22.03
CA LYS A 187 4.01 7.49 22.70
C LYS A 187 4.66 7.08 24.03
N SER A 188 5.83 7.64 24.34
CA SER A 188 6.56 7.32 25.57
C SER A 188 6.15 8.25 26.71
N LEU A 189 6.52 7.88 27.94
CA LEU A 189 6.36 8.71 29.13
C LEU A 189 7.53 9.69 29.33
N LEU A 190 8.53 9.66 28.45
CA LEU A 190 9.75 10.46 28.55
C LEU A 190 9.69 11.58 27.51
N ALA A 191 10.18 12.77 27.86
CA ALA A 191 10.40 13.83 26.88
C ALA A 191 11.44 13.38 25.84
N ILE A 192 11.23 13.70 24.57
CA ILE A 192 12.14 13.34 23.48
C ILE A 192 12.65 14.63 22.84
N ASN A 193 13.93 14.91 23.03
CA ASN A 193 14.61 16.04 22.40
C ASN A 193 15.64 15.51 21.40
N GLU A 194 15.20 15.26 20.17
CA GLU A 194 16.02 14.65 19.12
C GLU A 194 15.61 15.15 17.74
N ASP A 195 16.55 15.10 16.80
CA ASP A 195 16.31 15.54 15.43
C ASP A 195 15.38 14.58 14.67
N CYS A 196 14.49 15.15 13.88
CA CYS A 196 13.57 14.43 13.02
C CYS A 196 13.82 14.78 11.54
N PHE A 197 13.57 13.82 10.67
CA PHE A 197 13.57 14.01 9.22
C PHE A 197 12.13 13.95 8.71
N PHE A 198 11.79 14.92 7.85
CA PHE A 198 10.50 15.04 7.18
C PHE A 198 10.72 15.07 5.67
N ARG A 199 9.99 14.24 4.93
CA ARG A 199 10.13 14.14 3.48
C ARG A 199 9.20 15.13 2.78
N VAL A 200 9.63 16.38 2.72
CA VAL A 200 8.91 17.50 2.09
C VAL A 200 9.73 18.08 0.93
N LYS A 201 9.06 18.69 -0.06
CA LYS A 201 9.77 19.31 -1.19
C LYS A 201 10.51 20.56 -0.72
N GLY A 202 11.83 20.58 -0.87
CA GLY A 202 12.66 21.76 -0.66
C GLY A 202 13.12 22.04 0.78
N SER A 203 12.93 21.13 1.75
CA SER A 203 13.30 21.44 3.15
C SER A 203 14.69 20.96 3.56
N ALA A 204 15.33 21.86 4.32
CA ALA A 204 16.50 21.67 5.15
C ALA A 204 16.14 20.98 6.49
N ARG A 205 17.16 20.58 7.25
CA ARG A 205 17.00 19.96 8.58
C ARG A 205 16.38 20.97 9.55
N GLU A 206 15.39 20.56 10.34
CA GLU A 206 14.77 21.39 11.37
C GLU A 206 14.67 20.62 12.69
N ASN A 207 15.10 21.25 13.79
CA ASN A 207 15.05 20.67 15.13
C ASN A 207 13.71 20.99 15.79
N GLN A 208 13.02 19.98 16.33
CA GLN A 208 11.78 20.16 17.08
C GLN A 208 11.86 19.45 18.44
N LEU A 209 11.39 20.11 19.49
CA LEU A 209 11.21 19.55 20.84
C LEU A 209 9.84 18.87 20.91
N LEU A 210 9.77 17.59 21.29
CA LEU A 210 8.54 16.76 21.30
C LEU A 210 8.30 15.99 22.62
#